data_AF-A0A353DYN9-F1
#
_entry.id   AF-A0A353DYN9-F1
#
_cell.length_a   1.000
_cell.length_b   1.000
_cell.length_c   1.000
_cell.angle_alpha   90.00
_cell.angle_beta   90.00
_cell.angle_gamma   90.00
#
_symmetry.space_group_name_H-M   'P 1'
#
loop_
_entity.id
_entity.type
_entity.pdbx_description
1 polymer ?
#
loop_
_entity_poly.entity_id
_entity_poly.type
_entity_poly.pdbx_seq_one_letter_code
_entity_poly.pdbx_strand_id
1 'polypeptide(L)'
;MESTGQTVMGETTLKLPKLTPPARFRPPKSNLPQTPEERSEILQQVRAYIAEHQPVPPMPMEDIKVHADRLVASLGCDPVYRDFIGVLMNNEMWRDSLAAIPYERRLLLLPKCLRVESKCPAPFDEFGLLCKQCGLCSIQDLQNEAERLGYAVLVAEGSAIVMSLIQTGKIEAIVGVSCLSVLERAFPYMEAAAVPGVAIPLLQDDCIDTTVDLDWIWDYIHLTSEDKSLRLDLGALREEVDFCFTPASLALIMGEAQGQTEELAREWLMRAGKRWRPFLTASVVQSLVETSQDGWSEDLKRICVAVECFHKASLIHDDIEDEDDQRYGEQTLHAS
;
A
#
# COMPACT_ATOMS: atom_id res chain seq x y z
N MET A 1 44.38 4.30 57.70
CA MET A 1 45.14 3.91 56.50
C MET A 1 45.50 2.45 56.74
N GLU A 2 44.96 1.46 56.07
CA GLU A 2 44.53 1.36 54.67
C GLU A 2 43.24 0.54 54.54
N SER A 3 42.47 0.90 53.53
CA SER A 3 41.21 0.28 53.10
C SER A 3 41.54 -0.91 52.18
N THR A 4 41.12 -2.11 52.56
CA THR A 4 41.10 -3.28 51.69
C THR A 4 39.85 -3.23 50.81
N GLY A 5 40.03 -2.85 49.55
CA GLY A 5 38.97 -2.84 48.55
C GLY A 5 38.55 -4.25 48.15
N GLN A 6 37.25 -4.55 48.32
CA GLN A 6 36.60 -5.70 47.69
C GLN A 6 36.37 -5.39 46.20
N THR A 7 37.00 -6.17 45.34
CA THR A 7 36.69 -6.19 43.90
C THR A 7 35.41 -7.01 43.69
N VAL A 8 34.31 -6.34 43.37
CA VAL A 8 33.06 -6.98 42.93
C VAL A 8 33.27 -7.46 41.50
N MET A 9 33.35 -8.78 41.31
CA MET A 9 33.30 -9.38 39.97
C MET A 9 31.88 -9.27 39.44
N GLY A 10 31.68 -8.44 38.40
CA GLY A 10 30.40 -8.34 37.70
C GLY A 10 30.07 -9.65 36.99
N GLU A 11 28.92 -10.24 37.33
CA GLU A 11 28.35 -11.38 36.63
C GLU A 11 28.08 -11.01 35.18
N THR A 12 28.91 -11.53 34.27
CA THR A 12 28.66 -11.44 32.85
C THR A 12 27.54 -12.44 32.53
N THR A 13 26.31 -11.94 32.40
CA THR A 13 25.15 -12.76 32.05
C THR A 13 25.38 -13.31 30.64
N LEU A 14 25.71 -14.61 30.56
CA LEU A 14 25.81 -15.34 29.30
C LEU A 14 24.45 -15.28 28.58
N LYS A 15 24.34 -14.39 27.58
CA LYS A 15 23.20 -14.40 26.66
C LYS A 15 23.33 -15.64 25.78
N LEU A 16 22.52 -16.65 26.08
CA LEU A 16 22.36 -17.81 25.21
C LEU A 16 21.94 -17.31 23.80
N PRO A 17 22.53 -17.85 22.73
CA PRO A 17 22.11 -17.52 21.38
C PRO A 17 20.63 -17.85 21.20
N LYS A 18 19.92 -17.01 20.45
CA LYS A 18 18.52 -17.27 20.08
C LYS A 18 18.43 -18.65 19.44
N LEU A 19 17.50 -19.50 19.89
CA LEU A 19 17.20 -20.75 19.21
C LEU A 19 16.68 -20.42 17.81
N THR A 20 17.46 -20.78 16.78
CA THR A 20 16.96 -20.79 15.40
C THR A 20 15.88 -21.87 15.30
N PRO A 21 14.70 -21.55 14.75
CA PRO A 21 13.67 -22.57 14.53
C PRO A 21 14.25 -23.72 13.71
N PRO A 22 14.01 -24.98 14.09
CA PRO A 22 14.50 -26.12 13.32
C PRO A 22 13.88 -26.08 11.92
N ALA A 23 14.72 -26.20 10.88
CA ALA A 23 14.25 -26.27 9.51
C ALA A 23 13.36 -27.52 9.34
N ARG A 24 12.10 -27.30 8.98
CA ARG A 24 11.15 -28.37 8.63
C ARG A 24 11.25 -28.59 7.13
N PHE A 25 11.55 -29.81 6.72
CA PHE A 25 11.56 -30.17 5.31
C PHE A 25 10.32 -31.00 5.00
N ARG A 26 9.41 -30.40 4.24
CA ARG A 26 8.21 -31.05 3.68
C ARG A 26 8.23 -30.83 2.17
N PRO A 27 7.83 -31.84 1.37
CA PRO A 27 7.73 -31.65 -0.06
C PRO A 27 6.69 -30.56 -0.38
N PRO A 28 6.93 -29.70 -1.38
CA PRO A 28 5.91 -28.81 -1.89
C PRO A 28 4.73 -29.59 -2.49
N LYS A 29 3.59 -28.91 -2.65
CA LYS A 29 2.49 -29.44 -3.46
C LYS A 29 2.92 -29.71 -4.90
N SER A 30 2.24 -30.63 -5.56
CA SER A 30 2.54 -31.03 -6.94
C SER A 30 2.35 -29.89 -7.96
N ASN A 31 1.51 -28.90 -7.65
CA ASN A 31 1.31 -27.72 -8.49
C ASN A 31 2.34 -26.61 -8.23
N LEU A 32 3.40 -26.89 -7.49
CA LEU A 32 4.52 -25.99 -7.23
C LEU A 32 5.83 -26.63 -7.72
N PRO A 33 6.81 -25.83 -8.16
CA PRO A 33 8.15 -26.33 -8.44
C PRO A 33 8.79 -26.91 -7.18
N GLN A 34 9.41 -28.08 -7.30
CA GLN A 34 9.73 -28.92 -6.14
C GLN A 34 11.00 -28.47 -5.42
N THR A 35 11.94 -27.87 -6.15
CA THR A 35 13.24 -27.46 -5.61
C THR A 35 13.35 -25.93 -5.48
N PRO A 36 14.07 -25.42 -4.47
CA PRO A 36 14.35 -23.98 -4.36
C PRO A 36 15.04 -23.39 -5.59
N GLU A 37 15.92 -24.18 -6.23
CA GLU A 37 16.66 -23.79 -7.43
C GLU A 37 15.70 -23.56 -8.60
N GLU A 38 14.77 -24.49 -8.84
CA GLU A 38 13.74 -24.38 -9.88
C GLU A 38 12.82 -23.18 -9.64
N ARG A 39 12.39 -22.95 -8.40
CA ARG A 39 11.59 -21.77 -8.03
C ARG A 39 12.35 -20.46 -8.30
N SER A 40 13.64 -20.43 -7.99
CA SER A 40 14.50 -19.26 -8.21
C SER A 40 14.76 -18.99 -9.69
N GLU A 41 14.96 -20.04 -10.49
CA GLU A 41 15.11 -19.95 -11.94
C GLU A 41 13.83 -19.39 -12.59
N ILE A 42 12.66 -19.92 -12.22
CA ILE A 42 11.37 -19.39 -12.70
C ILE A 42 11.21 -17.91 -12.32
N LEU A 43 11.53 -17.52 -11.08
CA LEU A 43 11.46 -16.11 -10.67
C LEU A 43 12.37 -15.20 -11.51
N GLN A 44 13.58 -15.67 -11.86
CA GLN A 44 14.47 -14.91 -12.74
C GLN A 44 13.87 -14.71 -14.15
N GLN A 45 13.21 -15.75 -14.68
CA GLN A 45 12.55 -15.68 -15.99
C GLN A 45 11.32 -14.76 -15.95
N VAL A 46 10.55 -14.77 -14.85
CA VAL A 46 9.47 -13.81 -14.62
C VAL A 46 10.00 -12.38 -14.61
N ARG A 47 11.10 -12.12 -13.91
CA ARG A 47 11.73 -10.78 -13.90
C ARG A 47 12.14 -10.30 -15.28
N ALA A 48 12.76 -11.18 -16.06
CA ALA A 48 13.13 -10.86 -17.45
C ALA A 48 11.88 -10.57 -18.30
N TYR A 49 10.83 -11.36 -18.14
CA TYR A 49 9.56 -11.18 -18.85
C TYR A 49 8.91 -9.83 -18.52
N ILE A 50 8.81 -9.47 -17.24
CA ILE A 50 8.22 -8.20 -16.79
C ILE A 50 9.06 -7.01 -17.28
N ALA A 51 10.39 -7.10 -17.25
CA ALA A 51 11.27 -6.05 -17.75
C ALA A 51 11.12 -5.81 -19.26
N GLU A 52 10.88 -6.87 -20.04
CA GLU A 52 10.68 -6.78 -21.49
C GLU A 52 9.29 -6.25 -21.87
N HIS A 53 8.24 -6.75 -21.22
CA HIS A 53 6.85 -6.49 -21.63
C HIS A 53 6.19 -5.33 -20.89
N GLN A 54 6.73 -4.96 -19.72
CA GLN A 54 6.25 -3.87 -18.86
C GLN A 54 4.72 -3.83 -18.66
N PRO A 55 4.08 -4.94 -18.26
CA PRO A 55 2.65 -4.93 -17.94
C PRO A 55 2.40 -4.02 -16.73
N VAL A 56 1.29 -3.29 -16.74
CA VAL A 56 0.96 -2.29 -15.71
C VAL A 56 -0.07 -2.86 -14.73
N PRO A 57 0.19 -2.85 -13.42
CA PRO A 57 -0.80 -3.24 -12.40
C PRO A 57 -1.77 -2.07 -12.04
N PRO A 58 -2.95 -2.34 -11.44
CA PRO A 58 -3.56 -3.66 -11.22
C PRO A 58 -3.99 -4.29 -12.55
N MET A 59 -3.85 -5.61 -12.65
CA MET A 59 -4.25 -6.38 -13.82
C MET A 59 -5.20 -7.50 -13.39
N PRO A 60 -6.32 -7.73 -14.10
CA PRO A 60 -7.22 -8.83 -13.82
C PRO A 60 -6.51 -10.18 -13.83
N MET A 61 -6.96 -11.09 -12.96
CA MET A 61 -6.34 -12.42 -12.82
C MET A 61 -6.30 -13.18 -14.15
N GLU A 62 -7.33 -13.05 -15.00
CA GLU A 62 -7.38 -13.72 -16.30
C GLU A 62 -6.33 -13.17 -17.29
N ASP A 63 -5.96 -11.90 -17.19
CA ASP A 63 -4.92 -11.31 -18.03
C ASP A 63 -3.51 -11.73 -17.56
N ILE A 64 -3.28 -11.76 -16.24
CA ILE A 64 -2.03 -12.30 -15.64
C ILE A 64 -1.82 -13.74 -16.09
N LYS A 65 -2.89 -14.52 -16.07
CA LYS A 65 -2.94 -15.91 -16.52
C LYS A 65 -2.53 -16.08 -17.99
N VAL A 66 -2.93 -15.17 -18.89
CA VAL A 66 -2.47 -15.16 -20.29
C VAL A 66 -0.96 -14.92 -20.38
N HIS A 67 -0.40 -14.03 -19.56
CA HIS A 67 1.05 -13.84 -19.49
C HIS A 67 1.76 -15.09 -18.94
N ALA A 68 1.21 -15.69 -17.88
CA ALA A 68 1.74 -16.91 -17.28
C ALA A 68 1.78 -18.07 -18.28
N ASP A 69 0.70 -18.26 -19.07
CA ASP A 69 0.65 -19.29 -20.11
C ASP A 69 1.74 -19.13 -21.17
N ARG A 70 2.05 -17.89 -21.57
CA ARG A 70 3.16 -17.62 -22.51
C ARG A 70 4.50 -17.99 -21.91
N LEU A 71 4.73 -17.65 -20.64
CA LEU A 71 5.99 -17.96 -19.98
C LEU A 71 6.15 -19.48 -19.77
N VAL A 72 5.10 -20.17 -19.32
CA VAL A 72 5.05 -21.64 -19.21
C VAL A 72 5.44 -22.29 -20.54
N ALA A 73 4.83 -21.86 -21.64
CA ALA A 73 5.13 -22.40 -22.96
C ALA A 73 6.58 -22.12 -23.40
N SER A 74 7.11 -20.93 -23.09
CA SER A 74 8.49 -20.55 -23.45
C SER A 74 9.56 -21.30 -22.65
N LEU A 75 9.30 -21.60 -21.37
CA LEU A 75 10.21 -22.34 -20.50
C LEU A 75 10.08 -23.85 -20.69
N GLY A 76 8.96 -24.33 -21.25
CA GLY A 76 8.67 -25.76 -21.37
C GLY A 76 8.45 -26.44 -20.02
N CYS A 77 8.07 -25.67 -18.98
CA CYS A 77 7.76 -26.22 -17.67
C CYS A 77 6.34 -26.81 -17.62
N ASP A 78 6.03 -27.55 -16.55
CA ASP A 78 4.72 -28.17 -16.39
C ASP A 78 3.61 -27.09 -16.32
N PRO A 79 2.52 -27.20 -17.13
CA PRO A 79 1.39 -26.27 -17.08
C PRO A 79 0.74 -26.14 -15.69
N VAL A 80 0.93 -27.12 -14.81
CA VAL A 80 0.44 -27.06 -13.43
C VAL A 80 1.07 -25.92 -12.62
N TYR A 81 2.21 -25.36 -13.05
CA TYR A 81 2.88 -24.22 -12.39
C TYR A 81 2.34 -22.86 -12.78
N ARG A 82 1.33 -22.81 -13.66
CA ARG A 82 0.75 -21.57 -14.17
C ARG A 82 0.32 -20.60 -13.08
N ASP A 83 -0.42 -21.06 -12.07
CA ASP A 83 -0.93 -20.17 -11.02
C ASP A 83 0.20 -19.67 -10.11
N PHE A 84 1.21 -20.52 -9.85
CA PHE A 84 2.43 -20.11 -9.16
C PHE A 84 3.17 -19.01 -9.93
N ILE A 85 3.37 -19.19 -11.25
CA ILE A 85 3.98 -18.18 -12.13
C ILE A 85 3.15 -16.90 -12.15
N GLY A 86 1.82 -17.00 -12.20
CA GLY A 86 0.92 -15.85 -12.14
C GLY A 86 1.10 -15.02 -10.87
N VAL A 87 1.27 -15.66 -9.71
CA VAL A 87 1.59 -14.97 -8.45
C VAL A 87 2.92 -14.24 -8.55
N LEU A 88 3.97 -14.88 -9.08
CA LEU A 88 5.28 -14.23 -9.26
C LEU A 88 5.20 -13.04 -10.23
N MET A 89 4.45 -13.15 -11.31
CA MET A 89 4.22 -12.05 -12.25
C MET A 89 3.56 -10.86 -11.57
N ASN A 90 2.48 -11.10 -10.81
CA ASN A 90 1.83 -10.05 -10.03
C ASN A 90 2.81 -9.39 -9.05
N ASN A 91 3.63 -10.19 -8.36
CA ASN A 91 4.58 -9.66 -7.40
C ASN A 91 5.61 -8.74 -8.06
N GLU A 92 6.18 -9.17 -9.19
CA GLU A 92 7.20 -8.39 -9.89
C GLU A 92 6.60 -7.15 -10.59
N MET A 93 5.33 -7.18 -11.01
CA MET A 93 4.60 -5.99 -11.48
C MET A 93 4.44 -4.94 -10.37
N TRP A 94 4.16 -5.37 -9.14
CA TRP A 94 3.98 -4.47 -7.99
C TRP A 94 5.28 -4.14 -7.24
N ARG A 95 6.41 -4.74 -7.62
CA ARG A 95 7.66 -4.68 -6.85
C ARG A 95 8.12 -3.25 -6.58
N ASP A 96 8.17 -2.42 -7.61
CA ASP A 96 8.67 -1.05 -7.49
C ASP A 96 7.67 -0.17 -6.72
N SER A 97 6.36 -0.34 -6.95
CA SER A 97 5.31 0.33 -6.18
C SER A 97 5.35 -0.03 -4.70
N LEU A 98 5.61 -1.29 -4.35
CA LEU A 98 5.81 -1.73 -2.97
C LEU A 98 7.06 -1.05 -2.39
N ALA A 99 8.17 -1.02 -3.14
CA ALA A 99 9.44 -0.44 -2.71
C ALA A 99 9.34 1.05 -2.35
N ALA A 100 8.53 1.82 -3.09
CA ALA A 100 8.33 3.25 -2.89
C ALA A 100 7.50 3.59 -1.63
N ILE A 101 6.67 2.67 -1.14
CA ILE A 101 5.77 2.92 -0.01
C ILE A 101 6.55 2.86 1.32
N PRO A 102 6.41 3.81 2.26
CA PRO A 102 7.09 3.75 3.56
C PRO A 102 6.70 2.50 4.37
N TYR A 103 7.64 1.92 5.12
CA TYR A 103 7.43 0.67 5.87
C TYR A 103 6.25 0.74 6.85
N GLU A 104 6.06 1.89 7.50
CA GLU A 104 4.97 2.17 8.44
C GLU A 104 3.57 2.15 7.81
N ARG A 105 3.50 2.20 6.48
CA ARG A 105 2.25 2.07 5.72
C ARG A 105 2.09 0.69 5.08
N ARG A 106 2.93 -0.29 5.47
CA ARG A 106 2.88 -1.67 4.94
C ARG A 106 2.38 -2.64 5.98
N LEU A 107 1.64 -3.65 5.51
CA LEU A 107 1.17 -4.78 6.32
C LEU A 107 1.93 -6.04 5.92
N LEU A 108 2.55 -6.70 6.89
CA LEU A 108 3.01 -8.08 6.75
C LEU A 108 1.90 -9.01 7.26
N LEU A 109 1.31 -9.79 6.35
CA LEU A 109 0.28 -10.77 6.68
C LEU A 109 0.86 -12.18 6.66
N LEU A 110 0.92 -12.82 7.83
CA LEU A 110 1.44 -14.17 8.00
C LEU A 110 0.31 -15.17 8.31
N PRO A 111 0.39 -16.41 7.81
CA PRO A 111 -0.59 -17.44 8.12
C PRO A 111 -0.21 -18.16 9.42
N LYS A 112 -1.22 -18.53 10.22
CA LYS A 112 -1.01 -19.35 11.43
C LYS A 112 -0.36 -20.70 11.09
N CYS A 113 -0.53 -21.19 9.87
CA CYS A 113 -0.02 -22.45 9.34
C CYS A 113 1.51 -22.57 9.43
N LEU A 114 2.26 -21.46 9.57
CA LEU A 114 3.71 -21.50 9.79
C LEU A 114 4.09 -21.94 11.20
N ARG A 115 3.16 -21.91 12.17
CA ARG A 115 3.45 -22.34 13.54
C ARG A 115 3.72 -23.83 13.62
N VAL A 116 4.25 -24.27 14.76
CA VAL A 116 4.26 -25.69 15.14
C VAL A 116 2.97 -25.95 15.91
N GLU A 117 1.94 -26.45 15.24
CA GLU A 117 0.56 -26.55 15.74
C GLU A 117 0.49 -27.22 17.12
N SER A 118 1.21 -28.33 17.28
CA SER A 118 1.23 -29.14 18.50
C SER A 118 1.93 -28.50 19.71
N LYS A 119 2.71 -27.43 19.50
CA LYS A 119 3.57 -26.83 20.54
C LYS A 119 3.39 -25.33 20.71
N CYS A 120 2.68 -24.66 19.80
CA CYS A 120 2.54 -23.22 19.82
C CYS A 120 1.65 -22.79 21.00
N PRO A 121 2.16 -21.97 21.95
CA PRO A 121 1.38 -21.52 23.11
C PRO A 121 0.52 -20.28 22.80
N ALA A 122 0.54 -19.79 21.55
CA ALA A 122 -0.11 -18.55 21.18
C ALA A 122 -1.65 -18.69 21.24
N PRO A 123 -2.35 -17.78 21.95
CA PRO A 123 -3.81 -17.72 21.92
C PRO A 123 -4.29 -17.10 20.59
N PHE A 124 -5.58 -17.25 20.34
CA PHE A 124 -6.28 -16.57 19.25
C PHE A 124 -7.26 -15.55 19.84
N ASP A 125 -7.36 -14.40 19.20
CA ASP A 125 -8.43 -13.43 19.43
C ASP A 125 -9.29 -13.31 18.17
N GLU A 126 -10.12 -12.26 18.10
CA GLU A 126 -10.96 -11.97 16.94
C GLU A 126 -10.16 -11.56 15.69
N PHE A 127 -8.92 -11.11 15.86
CA PHE A 127 -8.06 -10.62 14.79
C PHE A 127 -7.10 -11.66 14.25
N GLY A 128 -6.64 -12.61 15.08
CA GLY A 128 -5.77 -13.68 14.66
C GLY A 128 -4.97 -14.34 15.78
N LEU A 129 -3.83 -14.92 15.41
CA LEU A 129 -2.90 -15.55 16.35
C LEU A 129 -2.03 -14.49 17.03
N LEU A 130 -2.00 -14.50 18.36
CA LEU A 130 -1.18 -13.58 19.15
C LEU A 130 0.17 -14.23 19.51
N CYS A 131 1.17 -14.01 18.66
CA CYS A 131 2.49 -14.63 18.81
C CYS A 131 3.11 -14.32 20.18
N LYS A 132 3.46 -15.37 20.94
CA LYS A 132 4.14 -15.27 22.25
C LYS A 132 5.66 -15.35 22.16
N GLN A 133 6.21 -15.24 20.95
CA GLN A 133 7.66 -15.28 20.72
C GLN A 133 8.34 -16.53 21.35
N CYS A 134 7.75 -17.70 21.12
CA CYS A 134 8.20 -18.98 21.70
C CYS A 134 9.46 -19.60 21.04
N GLY A 135 9.94 -19.04 19.93
CA GLY A 135 11.14 -19.49 19.20
C GLY A 135 10.96 -20.75 18.34
N LEU A 136 9.74 -21.28 18.22
CA LEU A 136 9.50 -22.58 17.57
C LEU A 136 9.28 -22.51 16.05
N CYS A 137 9.03 -21.32 15.49
CA CYS A 137 8.73 -21.11 14.08
C CYS A 137 9.21 -19.74 13.60
N SER A 138 9.18 -19.51 12.29
CA SER A 138 9.66 -18.27 11.65
C SER A 138 8.81 -17.03 11.93
N ILE A 139 7.55 -17.19 12.40
CA ILE A 139 6.64 -16.07 12.67
C ILE A 139 7.28 -15.04 13.60
N GLN A 140 7.97 -15.48 14.65
CA GLN A 140 8.61 -14.57 15.60
C GLN A 140 9.69 -13.70 14.95
N ASP A 141 10.58 -14.30 14.17
CA ASP A 141 11.70 -13.56 13.58
C ASP A 141 11.19 -12.57 12.52
N LEU A 142 10.25 -13.01 11.68
CA LEU A 142 9.59 -12.17 10.69
C LEU A 142 8.82 -11.01 11.35
N GLN A 143 8.05 -11.29 12.40
CA GLN A 143 7.30 -10.28 13.13
C GLN A 143 8.22 -9.25 13.77
N ASN A 144 9.25 -9.70 14.49
CA ASN A 144 10.20 -8.79 15.15
C ASN A 144 10.89 -7.87 14.14
N GLU A 145 11.29 -8.40 12.98
CA GLU A 145 11.97 -7.58 11.98
C GLU A 145 11.03 -6.61 11.27
N ALA A 146 9.83 -7.08 10.89
CA ALA A 146 8.85 -6.22 10.24
C ALA A 146 8.41 -5.08 11.18
N GLU A 147 8.15 -5.36 12.46
CA GLU A 147 7.86 -4.34 13.48
C GLU A 147 9.04 -3.37 13.66
N ARG A 148 10.29 -3.86 13.63
CA ARG A 148 11.50 -3.01 13.70
C ARG A 148 11.61 -2.06 12.51
N LEU A 149 11.20 -2.51 11.32
CA LEU A 149 11.16 -1.67 10.11
C LEU A 149 9.98 -0.69 10.11
N GLY A 150 8.91 -0.97 10.85
CA GLY A 150 7.74 -0.12 11.01
C GLY A 150 6.43 -0.75 10.55
N TYR A 151 6.46 -1.96 9.98
CA TYR A 151 5.25 -2.63 9.46
C TYR A 151 4.21 -2.83 10.56
N ALA A 152 2.94 -2.75 10.17
CA ALA A 152 1.91 -3.50 10.88
C ALA A 152 2.08 -4.99 10.58
N VAL A 153 1.97 -5.86 11.58
CA VAL A 153 2.04 -7.31 11.40
C VAL A 153 0.76 -7.96 11.90
N LEU A 154 0.19 -8.82 11.07
CA LEU A 154 -1.00 -9.60 11.43
C LEU A 154 -0.76 -11.07 11.13
N VAL A 155 -1.06 -11.94 12.10
CA VAL A 155 -1.02 -13.40 11.89
C VAL A 155 -2.46 -13.92 11.78
N ALA A 156 -3.04 -13.85 10.59
CA ALA A 156 -4.46 -14.15 10.38
C ALA A 156 -4.74 -14.75 9.00
N GLU A 157 -5.94 -15.32 8.87
CA GLU A 157 -6.45 -15.89 7.60
C GLU A 157 -7.61 -15.07 7.02
N GLY A 158 -8.01 -13.96 7.67
CA GLY A 158 -9.23 -13.22 7.35
C GLY A 158 -8.99 -12.01 6.45
N SER A 159 -9.63 -11.99 5.28
CA SER A 159 -9.61 -10.85 4.34
C SER A 159 -10.35 -9.62 4.87
N ALA A 160 -11.35 -9.79 5.73
CA ALA A 160 -12.17 -8.68 6.23
C ALA A 160 -11.38 -7.62 7.01
N ILE A 161 -10.47 -8.04 7.89
CA ILE A 161 -9.62 -7.14 8.68
C ILE A 161 -8.64 -6.40 7.77
N VAL A 162 -8.05 -7.13 6.82
CA VAL A 162 -7.14 -6.57 5.82
C VAL A 162 -7.82 -5.48 5.00
N MET A 163 -9.04 -5.75 4.52
CA MET A 163 -9.83 -4.76 3.78
C MET A 163 -10.18 -3.54 4.63
N SER A 164 -10.53 -3.73 5.91
CA SER A 164 -10.77 -2.61 6.82
C SER A 164 -9.53 -1.73 7.00
N LEU A 165 -8.35 -2.34 7.19
CA LEU A 165 -7.09 -1.60 7.32
C LEU A 165 -6.77 -0.78 6.05
N ILE A 166 -7.00 -1.35 4.86
CA ILE A 166 -6.88 -0.65 3.58
C ILE A 166 -7.86 0.52 3.50
N GLN A 167 -9.15 0.29 3.78
CA GLN A 167 -10.20 1.30 3.67
C GLN A 167 -10.00 2.47 4.64
N THR A 168 -9.37 2.24 5.79
CA THR A 168 -9.02 3.31 6.74
C THR A 168 -7.79 4.12 6.32
N GLY A 169 -7.12 3.77 5.20
CA GLY A 169 -5.92 4.47 4.71
C GLY A 169 -4.65 4.24 5.53
N LYS A 170 -4.73 3.42 6.59
CA LYS A 170 -3.60 3.09 7.47
C LYS A 170 -2.52 2.28 6.76
N ILE A 171 -2.94 1.42 5.84
CA ILE A 171 -2.07 0.54 5.07
C ILE A 171 -2.27 0.82 3.58
N GLU A 172 -1.16 0.99 2.87
CA GLU A 172 -1.10 1.23 1.43
C GLU A 172 -0.47 0.08 0.65
N ALA A 173 0.19 -0.87 1.31
CA ALA A 173 0.73 -2.05 0.65
C ALA A 173 0.75 -3.29 1.55
N ILE A 174 0.76 -4.46 0.93
CA ILE A 174 0.71 -5.75 1.63
C ILE A 174 1.82 -6.68 1.13
N VAL A 175 2.57 -7.23 2.07
CA VAL A 175 3.41 -8.41 1.88
C VAL A 175 2.68 -9.58 2.53
N GLY A 176 2.12 -10.48 1.72
CA GLY A 176 1.33 -11.60 2.20
C GLY A 176 2.06 -12.93 2.08
N VAL A 177 1.82 -13.84 3.01
CA VAL A 177 2.22 -15.24 2.89
C VAL A 177 0.96 -16.11 2.94
N SER A 178 0.70 -16.91 1.92
CA SER A 178 -0.52 -17.72 1.87
C SER A 178 -0.45 -18.84 0.84
N CYS A 179 -1.34 -19.82 0.91
CA CYS A 179 -1.45 -20.84 -0.14
C CYS A 179 -2.19 -20.26 -1.37
N LEU A 180 -1.92 -20.84 -2.55
CA LEU A 180 -2.48 -20.36 -3.82
C LEU A 180 -4.01 -20.25 -3.80
N SER A 181 -4.70 -21.24 -3.20
CA SER A 181 -6.17 -21.25 -3.13
C SER A 181 -6.78 -20.14 -2.26
N VAL A 182 -6.04 -19.62 -1.28
CA VAL A 182 -6.47 -18.45 -0.50
C VAL A 182 -6.16 -17.17 -1.27
N LEU A 183 -5.00 -17.08 -1.93
CA LEU A 183 -4.61 -15.93 -2.75
C LEU A 183 -5.61 -15.66 -3.87
N GLU A 184 -6.02 -16.70 -4.60
CA GLU A 184 -7.03 -16.59 -5.67
C GLU A 184 -8.34 -15.95 -5.22
N ARG A 185 -8.77 -16.24 -3.99
CA ARG A 185 -10.00 -15.65 -3.43
C ARG A 185 -9.82 -14.21 -2.95
N ALA A 186 -8.61 -13.86 -2.50
CA ALA A 186 -8.30 -12.52 -2.02
C ALA A 186 -8.00 -11.54 -3.17
N PHE A 187 -7.51 -12.05 -4.31
CA PHE A 187 -7.04 -11.26 -5.44
C PHE A 187 -8.05 -10.22 -5.96
N PRO A 188 -9.34 -10.54 -6.19
CA PRO A 188 -10.29 -9.56 -6.74
C PRO A 188 -10.50 -8.34 -5.83
N TYR A 189 -10.39 -8.52 -4.51
CA TYR A 189 -10.53 -7.42 -3.55
C TYR A 189 -9.30 -6.50 -3.56
N MET A 190 -8.10 -7.07 -3.65
CA MET A 190 -6.84 -6.34 -3.74
C MET A 190 -6.74 -5.55 -5.05
N GLU A 191 -7.13 -6.20 -6.16
CA GLU A 191 -7.21 -5.60 -7.49
C GLU A 191 -8.17 -4.40 -7.50
N ALA A 192 -9.41 -4.59 -7.00
CA ALA A 192 -10.41 -3.54 -6.97
C ALA A 192 -10.01 -2.34 -6.10
N ALA A 193 -9.26 -2.57 -5.03
CA ALA A 193 -8.72 -1.51 -4.18
C ALA A 193 -7.44 -0.86 -4.73
N ALA A 194 -6.88 -1.38 -5.84
CA ALA A 194 -5.61 -0.95 -6.43
C ALA A 194 -4.48 -0.82 -5.38
N VAL A 195 -4.41 -1.78 -4.47
CA VAL A 195 -3.40 -1.84 -3.40
C VAL A 195 -2.22 -2.70 -3.86
N PRO A 196 -0.98 -2.16 -3.89
CA PRO A 196 0.22 -2.95 -4.08
C PRO A 196 0.25 -4.15 -3.13
N GLY A 197 0.16 -5.34 -3.70
CA GLY A 197 0.12 -6.60 -2.96
C GLY A 197 1.08 -7.59 -3.59
N VAL A 198 2.06 -8.03 -2.81
CA VAL A 198 2.93 -9.17 -3.16
C VAL A 198 2.59 -10.34 -2.26
N ALA A 199 2.68 -11.55 -2.81
CA ALA A 199 2.35 -12.78 -2.10
C ALA A 199 3.45 -13.82 -2.26
N ILE A 200 3.91 -14.39 -1.14
CA ILE A 200 4.83 -15.52 -1.13
C ILE A 200 4.00 -16.80 -0.91
N PRO A 201 3.95 -17.72 -1.90
CA PRO A 201 3.17 -18.95 -1.78
C PRO A 201 3.71 -19.87 -0.68
N LEU A 202 2.82 -20.38 0.16
CA LEU A 202 3.14 -21.54 1.01
C LEU A 202 3.41 -22.77 0.14
N LEU A 203 4.37 -23.60 0.56
CA LEU A 203 4.73 -24.83 -0.14
C LEU A 203 3.73 -25.96 0.11
N GLN A 204 2.94 -25.88 1.18
CA GLN A 204 1.82 -26.79 1.48
C GLN A 204 0.56 -25.98 1.77
N ASP A 205 -0.61 -26.64 1.74
CA ASP A 205 -1.91 -26.00 1.98
C ASP A 205 -2.85 -26.85 2.86
N ASP A 206 -2.28 -27.83 3.56
CA ASP A 206 -3.01 -28.64 4.55
C ASP A 206 -3.20 -27.92 5.90
N CYS A 207 -2.88 -26.63 5.93
CA CYS A 207 -3.07 -25.70 7.05
C CYS A 207 -2.39 -26.11 8.37
N ILE A 208 -1.40 -26.99 8.31
CA ILE A 208 -0.66 -27.46 9.49
C ILE A 208 0.83 -27.53 9.18
N ASP A 209 1.65 -26.94 10.05
CA ASP A 209 3.11 -27.05 9.99
C ASP A 209 3.71 -26.81 8.59
N THR A 210 3.18 -25.83 7.88
CA THR A 210 3.55 -25.48 6.50
C THR A 210 4.92 -24.81 6.44
N THR A 211 5.54 -24.85 5.27
CA THR A 211 6.83 -24.22 4.96
C THR A 211 6.69 -23.23 3.81
N VAL A 212 7.68 -22.36 3.69
CA VAL A 212 7.73 -21.26 2.71
C VAL A 212 9.19 -20.94 2.41
N ASP A 213 9.48 -20.38 1.24
CA ASP A 213 10.78 -19.82 0.91
C ASP A 213 11.01 -18.55 1.73
N LEU A 214 11.69 -18.68 2.86
CA LEU A 214 11.89 -17.59 3.82
C LEU A 214 12.70 -16.43 3.23
N ASP A 215 13.69 -16.73 2.38
CA ASP A 215 14.53 -15.72 1.74
C ASP A 215 13.70 -14.73 0.91
N TRP A 216 12.64 -15.20 0.26
CA TRP A 216 11.76 -14.32 -0.52
C TRP A 216 10.96 -13.38 0.37
N ILE A 217 10.54 -13.83 1.56
CA ILE A 217 9.88 -12.96 2.53
C ILE A 217 10.88 -11.90 3.00
N TRP A 218 12.10 -12.29 3.34
CA TRP A 218 13.16 -11.36 3.75
C TRP A 218 13.45 -10.32 2.67
N ASP A 219 13.52 -10.72 1.41
CA ASP A 219 13.74 -9.81 0.28
C ASP A 219 12.61 -8.78 0.14
N TYR A 220 11.35 -9.21 0.20
CA TYR A 220 10.21 -8.28 0.06
C TYR A 220 10.03 -7.36 1.28
N ILE A 221 10.26 -7.83 2.51
CA ILE A 221 10.07 -6.95 3.68
C ILE A 221 11.14 -5.85 3.75
N HIS A 222 12.35 -6.11 3.25
CA HIS A 222 13.44 -5.13 3.18
C HIS A 222 13.44 -4.30 1.90
N LEU A 223 12.46 -4.53 1.01
CA LEU A 223 12.42 -3.86 -0.27
C LEU A 223 12.12 -2.36 -0.08
N THR A 224 13.00 -1.49 -0.54
CA THR A 224 12.81 -0.04 -0.48
C THR A 224 13.42 0.62 -1.71
N SER A 225 12.78 1.69 -2.19
CA SER A 225 13.29 2.56 -3.25
C SER A 225 13.99 3.77 -2.64
N GLU A 226 15.00 4.32 -3.34
CA GLU A 226 15.54 5.65 -3.01
C GLU A 226 14.51 6.76 -3.32
N ASP A 227 13.62 6.52 -4.28
CA ASP A 227 12.50 7.40 -4.61
C ASP A 227 11.34 7.16 -3.62
N LYS A 228 11.00 8.21 -2.86
CA LYS A 228 9.96 8.22 -1.83
C LYS A 228 8.73 9.02 -2.25
N SER A 229 8.52 9.25 -3.55
CA SER A 229 7.34 9.99 -4.04
C SER A 229 6.06 9.42 -3.41
N LEU A 230 5.33 10.23 -2.64
CA LEU A 230 4.16 9.80 -1.90
C LEU A 230 3.00 9.50 -2.85
N ARG A 231 2.29 8.40 -2.62
CA ARG A 231 1.01 8.15 -3.30
C ARG A 231 0.01 9.19 -2.81
N LEU A 232 -0.54 9.98 -3.74
CA LEU A 232 -1.52 11.00 -3.42
C LEU A 232 -2.89 10.37 -3.16
N ASP A 233 -3.46 10.64 -1.98
CA ASP A 233 -4.87 10.41 -1.72
C ASP A 233 -5.71 11.44 -2.49
N LEU A 234 -6.11 11.09 -3.71
CA LEU A 234 -6.90 11.97 -4.58
C LEU A 234 -8.29 12.27 -4.01
N GLY A 235 -8.83 11.40 -3.15
CA GLY A 235 -10.11 11.62 -2.47
C GLY A 235 -9.99 12.73 -1.44
N ALA A 236 -9.06 12.58 -0.50
CA ALA A 236 -8.75 13.61 0.49
C ALA A 236 -8.32 14.93 -0.16
N LEU A 237 -7.55 14.87 -1.26
CA LEU A 237 -7.16 16.06 -2.01
C LEU A 237 -8.38 16.80 -2.58
N ARG A 238 -9.38 16.07 -3.10
CA ARG A 238 -10.62 16.66 -3.60
C ARG A 238 -11.40 17.33 -2.46
N GLU A 239 -11.54 16.65 -1.32
CA GLU A 239 -12.23 17.18 -0.15
C GLU A 239 -11.58 18.47 0.36
N GLU A 240 -10.25 18.53 0.40
CA GLU A 240 -9.50 19.71 0.83
C GLU A 240 -9.62 20.88 -0.17
N VAL A 241 -9.61 20.59 -1.49
CA VAL A 241 -9.97 21.60 -2.51
C VAL A 241 -11.37 22.14 -2.23
N ASP A 242 -12.34 21.27 -1.99
CA ASP A 242 -13.71 21.69 -1.79
C ASP A 242 -13.88 22.53 -0.52
N PHE A 243 -13.14 22.18 0.53
CA PHE A 243 -13.07 22.93 1.77
C PHE A 243 -12.53 24.37 1.57
N CYS A 244 -11.56 24.56 0.67
CA CYS A 244 -11.02 25.90 0.35
C CYS A 244 -12.07 26.89 -0.15
N PHE A 245 -13.18 26.40 -0.72
CA PHE A 245 -14.27 27.23 -1.26
C PHE A 245 -15.51 27.24 -0.36
N THR A 246 -15.35 26.93 0.93
CA THR A 246 -16.40 27.15 1.93
C THR A 246 -16.40 28.63 2.40
N PRO A 247 -17.53 29.16 2.91
CA PRO A 247 -17.59 30.54 3.38
C PRO A 247 -16.51 30.87 4.43
N ALA A 248 -16.28 29.96 5.38
CA ALA A 248 -15.30 30.14 6.43
C ALA A 248 -13.86 30.15 5.89
N SER A 249 -13.54 29.27 4.94
CA SER A 249 -12.20 29.19 4.36
C SER A 249 -11.90 30.40 3.47
N LEU A 250 -12.86 30.84 2.65
CA LEU A 250 -12.70 32.07 1.86
C LEU A 250 -12.54 33.31 2.74
N ALA A 251 -13.27 33.41 3.86
CA ALA A 251 -13.09 34.50 4.81
C ALA A 251 -11.68 34.50 5.44
N LEU A 252 -11.13 33.32 5.73
CA LEU A 252 -9.77 33.18 6.25
C LEU A 252 -8.71 33.56 5.21
N ILE A 253 -8.90 33.12 3.96
CA ILE A 253 -7.93 33.30 2.86
C ILE A 253 -7.97 34.74 2.31
N MET A 254 -9.16 35.31 2.13
CA MET A 254 -9.38 36.58 1.44
C MET A 254 -9.78 37.74 2.37
N GLY A 255 -10.00 37.49 3.67
CA GLY A 255 -10.52 38.48 4.63
C GLY A 255 -12.05 38.65 4.53
N GLU A 256 -12.63 39.64 5.22
CA GLU A 256 -14.07 39.96 5.11
C GLU A 256 -14.42 40.63 3.77
N ALA A 257 -15.61 40.38 3.24
CA ALA A 257 -16.07 40.96 1.98
C ALA A 257 -16.37 42.46 2.17
N GLN A 258 -15.86 43.30 1.26
CA GLN A 258 -16.09 44.74 1.29
C GLN A 258 -17.09 45.15 0.20
N GLY A 259 -18.37 45.10 0.55
CA GLY A 259 -19.47 45.54 -0.29
C GLY A 259 -20.00 44.49 -1.26
N GLN A 260 -21.04 44.88 -1.98
CA GLN A 260 -21.87 43.95 -2.76
C GLN A 260 -21.10 43.22 -3.87
N THR A 261 -20.12 43.86 -4.51
CA THR A 261 -19.33 43.23 -5.58
C THR A 261 -18.50 42.07 -5.06
N GLU A 262 -17.86 42.22 -3.89
CA GLU A 262 -17.07 41.13 -3.31
C GLU A 262 -17.97 40.01 -2.77
N GLU A 263 -19.14 40.35 -2.23
CA GLU A 263 -20.14 39.37 -1.81
C GLU A 263 -20.58 38.50 -2.99
N LEU A 264 -20.99 39.11 -4.10
CA LEU A 264 -21.38 38.41 -5.33
C LEU A 264 -20.24 37.57 -5.91
N ALA A 265 -19.02 38.10 -5.92
CA ALA A 265 -17.85 37.36 -6.42
C ALA A 265 -17.55 36.11 -5.55
N ARG A 266 -17.70 36.23 -4.23
CA ARG A 266 -17.53 35.10 -3.30
C ARG A 266 -18.64 34.08 -3.45
N GLU A 267 -19.89 34.52 -3.57
CA GLU A 267 -21.02 33.62 -3.88
C GLU A 267 -20.78 32.86 -5.18
N TRP A 268 -20.31 33.55 -6.22
CA TRP A 268 -19.96 32.93 -7.49
C TRP A 268 -18.84 31.90 -7.33
N LEU A 269 -17.77 32.20 -6.58
CA LEU A 269 -16.67 31.27 -6.26
C LEU A 269 -17.16 30.02 -5.53
N MET A 270 -18.09 30.17 -4.58
CA MET A 270 -18.64 29.07 -3.79
C MET A 270 -19.54 28.13 -4.62
N ARG A 271 -20.13 28.61 -5.73
CA ARG A 271 -20.98 27.76 -6.59
C ARG A 271 -20.26 26.50 -7.04
N ALA A 272 -21.03 25.42 -7.14
CA ALA A 272 -20.53 24.10 -7.51
C ALA A 272 -19.85 24.10 -8.90
N GLY A 273 -18.83 23.29 -9.03
CA GLY A 273 -18.07 23.11 -10.26
C GLY A 273 -17.12 21.92 -10.11
N LYS A 274 -16.55 21.44 -11.22
CA LYS A 274 -15.63 20.28 -11.19
C LYS A 274 -14.31 20.58 -10.47
N ARG A 275 -13.95 21.86 -10.28
CA ARG A 275 -12.75 22.35 -9.57
C ARG A 275 -11.45 21.67 -10.02
N TRP A 276 -11.35 21.35 -11.32
CA TRP A 276 -10.19 20.65 -11.87
C TRP A 276 -8.90 21.44 -11.75
N ARG A 277 -8.95 22.76 -11.93
CA ARG A 277 -7.75 23.60 -11.89
C ARG A 277 -7.12 23.63 -10.49
N PRO A 278 -7.85 24.00 -9.40
CA PRO A 278 -7.28 23.95 -8.06
C PRO A 278 -6.89 22.51 -7.67
N PHE A 279 -7.65 21.50 -8.08
CA PHE A 279 -7.31 20.09 -7.84
C PHE A 279 -5.98 19.67 -8.49
N LEU A 280 -5.75 20.03 -9.75
CA LEU A 280 -4.49 19.72 -10.44
C LEU A 280 -3.34 20.49 -9.82
N THR A 281 -3.54 21.76 -9.45
CA THR A 281 -2.52 22.56 -8.77
C THR A 281 -2.10 21.92 -7.44
N ALA A 282 -3.08 21.52 -6.61
CA ALA A 282 -2.81 20.81 -5.37
C ALA A 282 -2.10 19.47 -5.60
N SER A 283 -2.50 18.72 -6.63
CA SER A 283 -1.88 17.44 -6.96
C SER A 283 -0.41 17.61 -7.31
N VAL A 284 -0.08 18.60 -8.13
CA VAL A 284 1.30 18.90 -8.52
C VAL A 284 2.14 19.30 -7.31
N VAL A 285 1.65 20.24 -6.50
CA VAL A 285 2.40 20.68 -5.32
C VAL A 285 2.63 19.53 -4.36
N GLN A 286 1.60 18.73 -4.06
CA GLN A 286 1.72 17.59 -3.14
C GLN A 286 2.63 16.49 -3.68
N SER A 287 2.70 16.28 -5.00
CA SER A 287 3.64 15.32 -5.61
C SER A 287 5.11 15.71 -5.45
N LEU A 288 5.39 16.99 -5.20
CA LEU A 288 6.75 17.52 -5.02
C LEU A 288 7.19 17.54 -3.55
N VAL A 289 6.30 17.21 -2.60
CA VAL A 289 6.64 17.19 -1.17
C VAL A 289 7.11 15.79 -0.79
N GLU A 290 8.30 15.69 -0.20
CA GLU A 290 8.93 14.42 0.19
C GLU A 290 8.34 13.81 1.47
N THR A 291 7.59 14.59 2.25
CA THR A 291 7.00 14.16 3.52
C THR A 291 5.55 14.60 3.61
N SER A 292 4.67 13.71 4.05
CA SER A 292 3.27 14.05 4.30
C SER A 292 3.22 15.07 5.42
N GLN A 293 2.84 16.31 5.09
CA GLN A 293 2.59 17.33 6.09
C GLN A 293 1.14 17.25 6.57
N ASP A 294 0.92 17.47 7.87
CA ASP A 294 -0.44 17.60 8.41
C ASP A 294 -1.08 18.89 7.87
N GLY A 295 -1.95 18.72 6.88
CA GLY A 295 -2.72 19.80 6.26
C GLY A 295 -1.96 20.60 5.21
N TRP A 296 -2.69 21.43 4.47
CA TRP A 296 -2.12 22.29 3.43
C TRP A 296 -1.57 23.57 4.01
N SER A 297 -0.43 24.02 3.47
CA SER A 297 0.08 25.35 3.74
C SER A 297 -0.91 26.43 3.32
N GLU A 298 -0.90 27.55 4.03
CA GLU A 298 -1.75 28.71 3.69
C GLU A 298 -1.48 29.23 2.27
N ASP A 299 -0.24 29.11 1.80
CA ASP A 299 0.13 29.50 0.43
C ASP A 299 -0.49 28.57 -0.61
N LEU A 300 -0.54 27.25 -0.36
CA LEU A 300 -1.21 26.33 -1.27
C LEU A 300 -2.71 26.63 -1.38
N LYS A 301 -3.38 26.89 -0.24
CA LYS A 301 -4.80 27.27 -0.22
C LYS A 301 -5.04 28.57 -1.01
N ARG A 302 -4.19 29.59 -0.81
CA ARG A 302 -4.24 30.85 -1.58
C ARG A 302 -4.07 30.63 -3.08
N ILE A 303 -3.12 29.79 -3.48
CA ILE A 303 -2.89 29.46 -4.90
C ILE A 303 -4.12 28.76 -5.49
N CYS A 304 -4.71 27.80 -4.79
CA CYS A 304 -5.93 27.11 -5.23
C CYS A 304 -7.09 28.10 -5.45
N VAL A 305 -7.33 29.00 -4.49
CA VAL A 305 -8.35 30.05 -4.63
C VAL A 305 -8.02 31.00 -5.79
N ALA A 306 -6.77 31.46 -5.91
CA ALA A 306 -6.36 32.39 -6.96
C ALA A 306 -6.56 31.82 -8.37
N VAL A 307 -6.19 30.56 -8.61
CA VAL A 307 -6.38 29.90 -9.91
C VAL A 307 -7.85 29.78 -10.26
N GLU A 308 -8.70 29.47 -9.28
CA GLU A 308 -10.15 29.39 -9.51
C GLU A 308 -10.78 30.79 -9.69
N CYS A 309 -10.26 31.85 -9.05
CA CYS A 309 -10.65 33.23 -9.31
C CYS A 309 -10.45 33.60 -10.78
N PHE A 310 -9.28 33.32 -11.36
CA PHE A 310 -9.03 33.59 -12.77
C PHE A 310 -9.98 32.81 -13.67
N HIS A 311 -10.23 31.54 -13.36
CA HIS A 311 -11.18 30.74 -14.13
C HIS A 311 -12.60 31.29 -14.06
N LYS A 312 -13.10 31.57 -12.86
CA LYS A 312 -14.48 32.04 -12.67
C LYS A 312 -14.69 33.45 -13.22
N ALA A 313 -13.67 34.31 -13.17
CA ALA A 313 -13.68 35.62 -13.82
C ALA A 313 -13.73 35.50 -15.34
N SER A 314 -12.93 34.60 -15.94
CA SER A 314 -12.97 34.37 -17.38
C SER A 314 -14.35 33.90 -17.82
N LEU A 315 -14.99 33.01 -17.07
CA LEU A 315 -16.35 32.55 -17.38
C LEU A 315 -17.37 33.68 -17.40
N ILE A 316 -17.28 34.66 -16.49
CA ILE A 316 -18.19 35.82 -16.50
C ILE A 316 -17.97 36.64 -17.78
N HIS A 317 -16.71 36.82 -18.19
CA HIS A 317 -16.39 37.56 -19.40
C HIS A 317 -16.86 36.82 -20.66
N ASP A 318 -16.61 35.50 -20.72
CA ASP A 318 -17.06 34.62 -21.80
C ASP A 318 -18.60 34.65 -21.90
N ASP A 319 -19.31 34.53 -20.77
CA ASP A 319 -20.79 34.56 -20.75
C ASP A 319 -21.36 35.88 -21.31
N ILE A 320 -20.70 37.01 -21.03
CA ILE A 320 -21.09 38.33 -21.56
C ILE A 320 -20.76 38.44 -23.05
N GLU A 321 -19.60 37.93 -23.48
CA GLU A 321 -19.17 37.97 -24.89
C GLU A 321 -20.03 37.08 -25.79
N ASP A 322 -20.46 35.92 -25.27
CA ASP A 322 -21.25 34.92 -25.98
C ASP A 322 -22.78 35.14 -25.86
N GLU A 323 -23.23 36.13 -25.09
CA GLU A 323 -24.65 36.38 -24.76
C GLU A 323 -25.35 35.15 -24.12
N ASP A 324 -24.62 34.41 -23.27
CA ASP A 324 -25.12 33.21 -22.61
C ASP A 324 -25.98 33.57 -21.38
N ASP A 325 -27.28 33.31 -21.45
CA ASP A 325 -28.21 33.55 -20.33
C ASP A 325 -28.12 32.48 -19.21
N GLN A 326 -27.48 31.34 -19.45
CA GLN A 326 -27.42 30.21 -18.50
C GLN A 326 -26.05 29.53 -18.41
N ARG A 327 -25.59 29.28 -17.17
CA ARG A 327 -24.41 28.45 -16.87
C ARG A 327 -24.65 27.58 -15.64
N TYR A 328 -24.22 26.33 -15.71
CA TYR A 328 -24.43 25.32 -14.66
C TYR A 328 -25.92 25.06 -14.32
N GLY A 329 -26.83 25.33 -15.26
CA GLY A 329 -28.28 25.19 -15.04
C GLY A 329 -28.93 26.34 -14.27
N GLU A 330 -28.19 27.43 -14.04
CA GLU A 330 -28.67 28.67 -13.42
C GLU A 330 -28.46 29.86 -14.36
N GLN A 331 -29.10 31.00 -14.06
CA GLN A 331 -28.84 32.25 -14.78
C GLN A 331 -27.38 32.71 -14.58
N THR A 332 -26.78 33.20 -15.66
CA THR A 332 -25.46 33.85 -15.60
C THR A 332 -25.53 35.16 -14.83
N LEU A 333 -24.40 35.59 -14.28
CA LEU A 333 -24.32 36.78 -13.42
C LEU A 333 -24.78 38.08 -14.10
N HIS A 334 -24.64 38.19 -15.41
CA HIS A 334 -25.06 39.38 -16.15
C HIS A 334 -26.57 39.36 -16.47
N ALA A 335 -27.20 38.18 -16.43
CA ALA A 335 -28.62 37.96 -16.72
C ALA A 335 -29.49 37.86 -15.44
N SER A 336 -28.87 37.87 -14.25
CA SER A 336 -29.51 37.68 -12.93
C SER A 336 -29.91 38.96 -12.23
#